data_AF-A0A7V9TD31-F1
#
_entry.id   AF-A0A7V9TD31-F1
#
_cell.length_a   1.000
_cell.length_b   1.000
_cell.length_c   1.000
_cell.angle_alpha   90.00
_cell.angle_beta   90.00
_cell.angle_gamma   90.00
#
_symmetry.space_group_name_H-M   'P 1'
#
loop_
_entity.id
_entity.type
_entity.pdbx_description
1 polymer ?
#
loop_
_entity_poly.entity_id
_entity_poly.type
_entity_poly.pdbx_seq_one_letter_code
_entity_poly.pdbx_strand_id
1 'polypeptide(L)' 'MPVDAPQRNRRAGRLSFDEVRRFEIDLIRRALDQTGGHQSRAARLLGMNATTLNSKIKTYNIQLRS' A
#
# COMPACT_ATOMS: atom_id res chain seq x y z
N MET A 1 -6.60 -26.17 41.63
CA MET A 1 -5.46 -26.12 40.69
C MET A 1 -5.75 -25.05 39.65
N PRO A 2 -5.00 -23.93 39.60
CA PRO A 2 -5.11 -22.98 38.50
C PRO A 2 -4.49 -23.62 37.25
N VAL A 3 -5.25 -23.61 36.17
CA VAL A 3 -4.83 -24.09 34.86
C VAL A 3 -4.03 -22.98 34.17
N ASP A 4 -2.72 -22.92 34.44
CA ASP A 4 -1.80 -22.12 33.63
C ASP A 4 -1.70 -22.74 32.23
N ALA A 5 -2.62 -22.34 31.37
CA ALA A 5 -2.57 -22.65 29.95
C ALA A 5 -1.38 -21.90 29.32
N PRO A 6 -0.52 -22.57 28.53
CA PRO A 6 0.61 -21.92 27.89
C PRO A 6 0.08 -20.85 26.94
N GLN A 7 0.57 -19.62 27.09
CA GLN A 7 0.26 -18.52 26.19
C GLN A 7 0.72 -18.91 24.78
N ARG A 8 -0.25 -19.37 23.99
CA ARG A 8 -0.05 -19.86 22.64
C ARG A 8 0.40 -18.69 21.78
N ASN A 9 1.72 -18.60 21.64
CA ASN A 9 2.43 -17.80 20.67
C ASN A 9 1.68 -17.79 19.33
N ARG A 10 0.98 -16.69 19.05
CA ARG A 10 0.53 -16.31 17.72
C ARG A 10 1.12 -14.95 17.40
N ARG A 11 2.46 -14.89 17.30
CA ARG A 11 3.14 -13.82 16.57
C ARG A 11 2.94 -14.03 15.06
N ALA A 12 1.71 -13.88 14.59
CA ALA A 12 1.50 -13.46 13.22
C ALA A 12 1.92 -11.99 13.18
N GLY A 13 2.96 -11.66 12.41
CA GLY A 13 3.41 -10.29 12.24
C GLY A 13 2.27 -9.43 11.72
N ARG A 14 1.62 -8.68 12.63
CA ARG A 14 0.59 -7.71 12.28
C ARG A 14 1.32 -6.51 11.70
N LEU A 15 1.49 -6.47 10.38
CA LEU A 15 1.81 -5.23 9.69
C LEU A 15 0.74 -4.21 10.11
N SER A 16 1.17 -3.09 10.66
CA SER A 16 0.24 -2.01 11.01
C SER A 16 -0.46 -1.54 9.74
N PHE A 17 -1.72 -1.10 9.85
CA PHE A 17 -2.40 -0.41 8.76
C PHE A 17 -1.58 0.77 8.22
N ASP A 18 -0.81 1.43 9.07
CA ASP A 18 0.11 2.50 8.67
C ASP A 18 1.28 2.01 7.82
N GLU A 19 1.81 0.82 8.12
CA GLU A 19 2.94 0.24 7.40
C GLU A 19 2.51 -0.22 6.00
N VAL A 20 1.34 -0.86 5.91
CA VAL A 20 0.72 -1.20 4.64
C VAL A 20 0.44 0.06 3.83
N ARG A 21 -0.10 1.11 4.46
CA ARG A 21 -0.36 2.39 3.78
C ARG A 21 0.89 3.04 3.23
N ARG A 22 1.99 3.09 4.01
CA ARG A 22 3.28 3.64 3.54
C ARG A 22 3.84 2.84 2.37
N PHE A 23 3.78 1.51 2.45
CA PHE A 23 4.22 0.64 1.38
C PHE A 23 3.41 0.87 0.09
N GLU A 24 2.09 0.96 0.18
CA GLU A 24 1.24 1.26 -0.98
C GLU A 24 1.55 2.63 -1.59
N ILE A 25 1.76 3.66 -0.76
CA ILE A 25 2.14 5.01 -1.23
C ILE A 25 3.45 4.97 -2.01
N ASP A 26 4.46 4.28 -1.47
CA ASP A 26 5.76 4.16 -2.12
C ASP A 26 5.67 3.39 -3.44
N LEU A 27 4.85 2.34 -3.50
CA LEU A 27 4.61 1.58 -4.72
C LEU A 27 3.98 2.46 -5.81
N ILE A 28 2.97 3.25 -5.45
CA ILE A 28 2.30 4.18 -6.37
C ILE A 28 3.26 5.26 -6.85
N ARG A 29 4.06 5.85 -5.95
CA ARG A 29 5.05 6.87 -6.30
C ARG A 29 6.08 6.34 -7.29
N ARG A 30 6.66 5.17 -7.03
CA ARG A 30 7.64 4.55 -7.93
C ARG A 30 7.06 4.27 -9.31
N ALA A 31 5.82 3.77 -9.38
CA ALA A 31 5.16 3.52 -10.65
C ALA A 31 4.87 4.81 -11.43
N LEU A 32 4.53 5.91 -10.73
CA LEU A 32 4.35 7.23 -11.35
C LEU A 32 5.70 7.79 -11.84
N ASP A 33 6.75 7.70 -11.04
CA ASP A 33 8.09 8.17 -11.43
C ASP A 33 8.61 7.40 -12.65
N GLN A 34 8.43 6.08 -12.67
CA GLN A 34 8.85 5.23 -13.79
C GLN A 34 8.08 5.53 -15.09
N THR A 35 6.86 6.06 -14.99
CA THR A 35 6.04 6.43 -16.15
C THR A 35 6.01 7.92 -16.45
N GLY A 36 6.78 8.74 -15.73
CA GLY A 36 6.79 10.20 -15.90
C GLY A 36 5.45 10.85 -15.56
N GLY A 37 4.78 10.38 -14.50
CA GLY A 37 3.50 10.92 -14.03
C GLY A 37 2.27 10.39 -14.78
N HIS A 38 2.43 9.51 -15.77
CA HIS A 38 1.31 8.92 -16.50
C HIS A 38 0.57 7.87 -15.66
N GLN A 39 -0.47 8.31 -14.96
CA GLN A 39 -1.31 7.46 -14.09
C GLN A 39 -1.82 6.19 -14.78
N SER A 40 -2.30 6.30 -16.02
CA SER A 40 -2.80 5.13 -16.77
C SER A 40 -1.71 4.09 -17.04
N ARG A 41 -0.46 4.53 -17.28
CA ARG A 41 0.69 3.63 -17.45
C ARG A 41 1.14 3.08 -16.09
N ALA A 42 1.15 3.91 -15.04
CA ALA A 42 1.48 3.47 -13.69
C ALA A 42 0.49 2.41 -13.18
N ALA A 43 -0.80 2.58 -13.46
CA ALA A 43 -1.84 1.61 -13.10
C ALA A 43 -1.60 0.26 -13.78
N ARG A 44 -1.23 0.28 -15.07
CA ARG A 44 -0.85 -0.93 -15.83
C ARG A 44 0.39 -1.60 -15.24
N LEU A 45 1.41 -0.84 -14.82
CA LEU A 45 2.59 -1.39 -14.14
C LEU A 45 2.24 -2.05 -12.81
N LEU A 46 1.29 -1.48 -12.07
CA LEU A 46 0.84 -2.02 -10.79
C LEU A 46 -0.25 -3.11 -10.94
N GLY A 47 -0.63 -3.49 -12.16
CA GLY A 47 -1.65 -4.51 -12.41
C GLY A 47 -3.05 -4.12 -11.93
N MET A 48 -3.34 -2.83 -11.78
CA MET A 48 -4.65 -2.32 -11.34
C MET A 48 -5.28 -1.42 -12.40
N ASN A 49 -6.58 -1.20 -12.28
CA ASN A 49 -7.27 -0.26 -13.15
C ASN A 49 -6.89 1.20 -12.80
N ALA A 50 -7.03 2.09 -13.78
CA ALA A 50 -6.67 3.51 -13.60
C ALA A 50 -7.57 4.23 -12.58
N THR A 51 -8.83 3.79 -12.45
CA THR A 51 -9.80 4.39 -11.51
C THR A 51 -9.44 4.09 -10.05
N THR A 52 -9.01 2.87 -9.73
CA THR A 52 -8.51 2.48 -8.40
C THR A 52 -7.23 3.24 -8.09
N LEU A 53 -6.28 3.33 -9.04
CA LEU A 53 -5.07 4.11 -8.81
C LEU A 53 -5.39 5.58 -8.51
N ASN A 54 -6.27 6.20 -9.30
CA ASN A 54 -6.70 7.59 -9.10
C ASN A 54 -7.36 7.80 -7.73
N SER A 55 -8.24 6.90 -7.31
CA SER A 55 -8.83 6.93 -5.97
C SER A 55 -7.77 6.84 -4.89
N LYS A 56 -6.79 5.92 -5.01
CA LYS A 56 -5.68 5.81 -4.05
C LYS A 56 -4.79 7.05 -4.01
N ILE A 57 -4.48 7.66 -5.15
CA ILE A 57 -3.73 8.92 -5.24
C ILE A 57 -4.45 10.02 -4.45
N LYS A 58 -5.78 10.15 -4.62
CA LYS A 58 -6.60 11.12 -3.87
C LYS A 58 -6.65 10.80 -2.38
N THR A 59 -6.93 9.56 -2.00
CA THR A 59 -7.01 9.12 -0.60
C THR A 59 -5.69 9.31 0.15
N TYR A 60 -4.57 9.11 -0.53
CA TYR A 60 -3.24 9.26 0.06
C TYR A 60 -2.61 10.64 -0.20
N ASN A 61 -3.32 11.54 -0.88
CA ASN A 61 -2.86 12.87 -1.25
C ASN A 61 -1.46 12.85 -1.91
N ILE A 62 -1.24 11.89 -2.80
CA ILE A 62 0.05 11.72 -3.49
C ILE A 62 0.21 12.84 -4.51
N GLN A 63 1.24 13.65 -4.32
CA GLN A 63 1.59 14.73 -5.26
C GLN A 63 2.12 14.12 -6.55
N LEU A 64 1.44 14.39 -7.66
CA LEU A 64 1.92 14.06 -8.99
C LEU A 64 3.00 15.08 -9.35
N ARG A 65 4.23 14.62 -9.49
CA ARG A 65 5.28 15.45 -10.09
C ARG A 65 5.06 15.45 -11.61
N SER A 66 4.66 16.61 -12.12
CA SER A 66 4.59 16.95 -13.54
C SER A 66 5.96 17.29 -14.10
#